data_AF-A0A498G9N3-F1
#
_entry.id   AF-A0A498G9N3-F1
#
_cell.length_a   1.000
_cell.length_b   1.000
_cell.length_c   1.000
_cell.angle_alpha   90.00
_cell.angle_beta   90.00
_cell.angle_gamma   90.00
#
_symmetry.space_group_name_H-M   'P 1'
#
loop_
_entity.id
_entity.type
_entity.pdbx_description
1 polymer ?
#
loop_
_entity_poly.entity_id
_entity_poly.type
_entity_poly.pdbx_seq_one_letter_code
_entity_poly.pdbx_strand_id
1 'polypeptide(L)' 'MGFLGGAALYVRGIRRRTLAIAAIPYTAVQIPLWLVIKAGNYTLVGYVDKAVQVVLVVALLVLVLTRYRD' A
#
# COMPACT_ATOMS: atom_id res chain seq x y z
N MET A 1 8.14 5.35 -8.82
CA MET A 1 8.39 6.54 -7.96
C MET A 1 7.33 6.80 -6.88
N GLY A 2 6.06 6.36 -7.03
CA GLY A 2 5.00 6.66 -6.04
C GLY A 2 5.17 6.00 -4.67
N PHE A 3 5.32 4.67 -4.61
CA PHE A 3 5.42 3.92 -3.35
C PHE A 3 6.65 4.29 -2.49
N LEU A 4 7.84 4.26 -3.10
CA LEU A 4 9.09 4.58 -2.40
C LEU A 4 9.15 6.05 -1.98
N GLY A 5 8.59 6.97 -2.77
CA GLY A 5 8.47 8.38 -2.41
C GLY A 5 7.55 8.60 -1.21
N GLY A 6 6.38 7.93 -1.20
CA GLY A 6 5.46 7.95 -0.06
C GLY A 6 6.07 7.36 1.21
N ALA A 7 6.79 6.24 1.09
CA ALA A 7 7.50 5.61 2.21
C ALA A 7 8.59 6.53 2.79
N ALA A 8 9.40 7.18 1.93
CA ALA A 8 10.43 8.11 2.37
C ALA A 8 9.85 9.32 3.13
N LEU A 9 8.73 9.88 2.65
CA LEU A 9 8.04 10.98 3.32
C LEU A 9 7.42 10.55 4.66
N TYR A 10 6.88 9.33 4.73
CA TYR A 10 6.30 8.77 5.95
C TYR A 10 7.37 8.56 7.05
N VAL A 11 8.53 7.98 6.68
CA VAL A 11 9.67 7.78 7.58
C VAL A 11 10.16 9.14 8.11
N ARG A 12 10.28 10.15 7.24
CA ARG A 12 10.65 11.52 7.59
C ARG A 12 9.64 12.26 8.47
N GLY A 13 8.48 11.66 8.79
CA GLY A 13 7.50 12.26 9.70
C GLY A 13 6.57 13.28 9.07
N ILE A 14 6.69 13.52 7.76
CA ILE A 14 5.92 14.56 7.08
C ILE A 14 4.51 14.04 6.85
N ARG A 15 3.48 14.72 7.39
CA ARG A 15 2.06 14.42 7.16
C ARG A 15 1.72 12.91 7.26
N ARG A 16 2.28 12.21 8.26
CA ARG A 16 2.13 10.75 8.45
C ARG A 16 0.69 10.25 8.31
N ARG A 17 -0.28 11.00 8.85
CA ARG A 17 -1.71 10.69 8.74
C ARG A 17 -2.21 10.72 7.30
N THR A 18 -1.99 11.83 6.61
CA THR A 18 -2.42 12.01 5.21
C THR A 18 -1.75 10.99 4.30
N LEU A 19 -0.45 10.72 4.51
CA LEU A 19 0.28 9.71 3.74
C LEU A 19 -0.22 8.30 4.01
N ALA A 20 -0.50 7.94 5.27
CA ALA A 20 -1.05 6.62 5.62
C ALA A 20 -2.43 6.41 4.97
N ILE A 21 -3.31 7.41 5.07
CA ILE A 21 -4.65 7.34 4.46
C ILE A 21 -4.55 7.28 2.93
N ALA A 22 -3.68 8.06 2.30
CA ALA A 22 -3.51 8.05 0.84
C ALA A 22 -2.84 6.78 0.31
N ALA A 23 -1.93 6.18 1.09
CA ALA A 23 -1.23 4.95 0.71
C ALA A 23 -2.15 3.72 0.64
N ILE A 24 -3.24 3.70 1.42
CA ILE A 24 -4.22 2.61 1.41
C ILE A 24 -4.89 2.45 0.03
N PRO A 25 -5.64 3.43 -0.51
CA PRO A 25 -6.28 3.29 -1.82
C PRO A 25 -5.25 3.19 -2.96
N TYR A 26 -4.11 3.89 -2.84
CA TYR A 26 -3.03 3.81 -3.83
C TYR A 26 -2.44 2.40 -3.95
N THR A 27 -2.31 1.68 -2.84
CA THR A 27 -1.78 0.31 -2.85
C THR A 27 -2.88 -0.70 -3.20
N ALA A 28 -4.09 -0.52 -2.66
CA ALA A 28 -5.22 -1.41 -2.93
C ALA A 28 -5.56 -1.49 -4.43
N VAL A 29 -5.51 -0.37 -5.16
CA VAL A 29 -5.82 -0.35 -6.61
C VAL A 29 -4.79 -1.09 -7.46
N GLN A 30 -3.55 -1.27 -6.98
CA GLN A 30 -2.52 -1.99 -7.72
C GLN A 30 -2.81 -3.49 -7.85
N ILE A 31 -3.60 -4.05 -6.93
CA ILE A 31 -3.99 -5.47 -6.95
C ILE A 31 -4.90 -5.78 -8.15
N PRO A 32 -6.08 -5.15 -8.32
CA PRO A 32 -6.92 -5.39 -9.48
C PRO A 32 -6.26 -4.94 -10.78
N LEU A 33 -5.49 -3.84 -10.79
CA LEU A 33 -4.74 -3.43 -11.98
C LEU A 33 -3.74 -4.49 -12.43
N TRP A 34 -3.04 -5.13 -11.50
CA TRP A 34 -2.13 -6.23 -11.82
C TRP A 34 -2.86 -7.44 -12.40
N LEU A 35 -4.02 -7.80 -11.85
CA LEU A 35 -4.84 -8.91 -12.38
C LEU A 35 -5.22 -8.67 -13.84
N VAL A 36 -5.65 -7.45 -14.17
CA VAL A 36 -6.06 -7.05 -15.53
C VAL A 36 -4.86 -6.97 -16.47
N ILE A 37 -3.77 -6.30 -16.07
CA ILE A 37 -2.60 -6.06 -16.93
C ILE A 37 -1.85 -7.35 -17.24
N LYS A 38 -1.76 -8.28 -16.27
CA LYS A 38 -1.02 -9.54 -16.48
C LYS A 38 -1.82 -10.61 -17.22
N ALA A 39 -3.14 -10.48 -17.33
CA ALA A 39 -3.99 -11.31 -18.18
C ALA A 39 -3.67 -12.82 -18.13
N GLY A 40 -3.47 -13.37 -16.92
CA GLY A 40 -3.15 -14.80 -16.72
C GLY A 40 -1.66 -15.16 -16.68
N ASN A 41 -0.74 -14.26 -17.06
CA ASN A 41 0.70 -14.46 -16.90
C ASN A 41 1.17 -14.02 -15.50
N TYR A 42 0.83 -14.82 -14.50
CA TYR A 42 1.18 -14.58 -13.12
C TYR A 42 2.49 -15.30 -12.74
N THR A 43 3.42 -14.55 -12.17
CA THR A 43 4.71 -15.07 -11.71
C THR A 43 4.76 -15.16 -10.19
N LEU A 44 5.62 -16.02 -9.64
CA LEU A 44 5.83 -16.14 -8.19
C LEU A 44 6.19 -14.78 -7.56
N VAL A 45 7.07 -14.02 -8.22
CA VAL A 45 7.44 -12.66 -7.78
C VAL A 45 6.23 -11.74 -7.74
N GLY A 46 5.32 -11.84 -8.72
CA GLY A 46 4.07 -11.08 -8.74
C GLY A 46 3.15 -11.41 -7.55
N TYR A 47 3.04 -12.68 -7.17
CA TYR A 47 2.27 -13.08 -5.98
C TYR A 47 2.89 -12.56 -4.69
N VAL A 48 4.22 -12.68 -4.52
CA VAL A 48 4.92 -12.19 -3.34
C VAL A 48 4.74 -10.69 -3.17
N ASP A 49 4.91 -9.92 -4.24
CA ASP A 49 4.67 -8.47 -4.24
C ASP A 49 3.24 -8.14 -3.79
N LYS A 50 2.23 -8.86 -4.28
CA LYS A 50 0.83 -8.64 -3.88
C LYS A 50 0.56 -9.02 -2.43
N ALA A 51 1.17 -10.09 -1.93
CA ALA A 51 1.07 -10.45 -0.52
C ALA A 51 1.63 -9.35 0.39
N VAL A 52 2.79 -8.78 0.03
CA VAL A 52 3.38 -7.64 0.75
C VAL A 52 2.46 -6.42 0.71
N GLN A 53 1.83 -6.12 -0.44
CA GLN A 53 0.87 -5.03 -0.57
C GLN A 53 -0.36 -5.22 0.33
N VAL A 54 -0.90 -6.44 0.44
CA VAL A 54 -2.02 -6.76 1.34
C VAL A 54 -1.64 -6.53 2.81
N VAL A 55 -0.47 -7.05 3.23
CA VAL A 55 0.03 -6.85 4.60
C VAL A 55 0.18 -5.36 4.91
N LEU A 56 0.73 -4.57 3.98
CA LEU A 56 0.87 -3.14 4.16
C LEU A 56 -0.49 -2.43 4.31
N VAL A 57 -1.46 -2.75 3.45
CA VAL A 57 -2.80 -2.15 3.53
C VAL A 57 -3.45 -2.45 4.88
N VAL A 58 -3.35 -3.69 5.36
CA VAL A 58 -3.86 -4.08 6.69
C VAL A 58 -3.14 -3.31 7.79
N ALA A 59 -1.80 -3.23 7.75
CA ALA A 59 -1.03 -2.48 8.74
C ALA A 59 -1.41 -1.00 8.77
N LEU A 60 -1.60 -0.37 7.61
CA LEU A 60 -2.03 1.03 7.51
C LEU A 60 -3.47 1.23 8.01
N LEU A 61 -4.38 0.29 7.72
CA LEU A 61 -5.74 0.33 8.26
C LEU A 61 -5.72 0.24 9.78
N VAL A 62 -4.97 -0.71 10.36
CA VAL A 62 -4.80 -0.84 11.81
C VAL A 62 -4.22 0.45 12.39
N LEU A 63 -3.17 1.00 11.79
CA LEU A 63 -2.57 2.26 12.23
C LEU A 63 -3.59 3.40 12.20
N VAL A 64 -4.36 3.53 11.12
CA VAL A 64 -5.33 4.61 10.98
C VAL A 64 -6.47 4.48 11.99
N LEU A 65 -6.98 3.26 12.18
CA LEU A 65 -8.07 2.98 13.10
C LEU A 65 -7.66 3.04 14.57
N THR A 66 -6.40 2.74 14.91
CA THR A 66 -5.93 2.74 16.30
C THR A 66 -5.34 4.08 16.74
N ARG A 67 -4.72 4.85 15.82
CA ARG A 67 -3.95 6.06 16.17
C ARG A 67 -4.63 7.37 15.82
N TYR A 68 -5.71 7.34 15.04
CA TYR A 68 -6.46 8.55 14.65
C TYR A 68 -7.93 8.52 15.10
N ARG A 69 -8.29 7.59 15.99
CA ARG A 69 -9.57 7.56 16.69
C ARG A 69 -9.56 8.28 18.04
N ASP A 70 -8.36 8.53 18.58
CA ASP A 70 -8.11 9.38 19.76
C ASP A 70 -7.93 10.85 19.33
#